data_AF-A0A7Z9RXX1-F1
#
_entry.id   AF-A0A7Z9RXX1-F1
#
_cell.length_a   1.000
_cell.length_b   1.000
_cell.length_c   1.000
_cell.angle_alpha   90.00
_cell.angle_beta   90.00
_cell.angle_gamma   90.00
#
_symmetry.space_group_name_H-M   'P 1'
#
loop_
_entity.id
_entity.type
_entity.pdbx_description
1 polymer ?
#
loop_
_entity_poly.entity_id
_entity_poly.type
_entity_poly.pdbx_seq_one_letter_code
_entity_poly.pdbx_strand_id
1 'polypeptide(L)'
;TIEDPIEFVHRNKNCRVTQREVENDTPSFSSALRRVLRQDPDVIMVGELRDLDSISAALTIAETGHLTFGTLHTNDAVQSLNRMIDVFPPFQQQQIRTQLSFVLEGILCQQLVTRADGRGRVLGCEILLATPAIRALIRDNKVHQIPSAIQTGGNLGMRTMNQSLYELYRTRQITYEEAISRATDSDELKRIFQRQS
;
A
#
# COMPACT_ATOMS: atom_id res chain seq x y z
N THR A 1 6.71 13.58 9.55
CA THR A 1 5.64 12.58 9.66
C THR A 1 4.51 13.18 10.48
N ILE A 2 3.28 12.73 10.22
CA ILE A 2 2.09 13.05 11.01
C ILE A 2 1.54 11.71 11.48
N GLU A 3 1.51 11.48 12.78
CA GLU A 3 1.29 10.15 13.39
C GLU A 3 0.36 10.25 14.62
N ASP A 4 -0.30 9.14 14.98
CA ASP A 4 -1.24 9.06 16.09
C ASP A 4 -1.21 7.64 16.70
N PRO A 5 -0.37 7.36 17.72
CA PRO A 5 0.75 8.18 18.21
C PRO A 5 2.04 7.97 17.37
N ILE A 6 3.16 8.62 17.73
CA ILE A 6 4.46 8.32 17.12
C ILE A 6 4.94 6.93 17.53
N GLU A 7 5.16 6.03 16.56
CA GLU A 7 5.60 4.65 16.84
C GLU A 7 7.13 4.49 16.88
N PHE A 8 7.82 5.17 15.96
CA PHE A 8 9.27 5.07 15.81
C PHE A 8 9.91 6.45 15.80
N VAL A 9 10.88 6.67 16.68
CA VAL A 9 11.61 7.94 16.74
C VAL A 9 12.80 7.91 15.77
N HIS A 10 12.74 8.79 14.77
CA HIS A 10 13.75 8.93 13.74
C HIS A 10 14.69 10.09 14.06
N ARG A 11 15.95 9.75 14.37
CA ARG A 11 17.01 10.76 14.50
C ARG A 11 17.47 11.24 13.13
N ASN A 12 17.80 12.53 13.05
CA ASN A 12 18.40 13.13 11.86
C ASN A 12 19.68 12.38 11.45
N LYS A 13 19.80 12.12 10.15
CA LYS A 13 21.01 11.57 9.51
C LYS A 13 21.37 12.48 8.34
N ASN A 14 21.15 12.01 7.11
CA ASN A 14 21.29 12.82 5.90
C ASN A 14 20.04 13.65 5.59
N CYS A 15 18.95 13.42 6.30
CA CYS A 15 17.71 14.18 6.21
C CYS A 15 17.32 14.74 7.57
N ARG A 16 16.64 15.89 7.57
CA ARG A 16 15.94 16.42 8.74
C ARG A 16 14.57 15.76 8.83
N VAL A 17 14.31 15.05 9.92
CA VAL A 17 13.04 14.38 10.18
C VAL A 17 12.28 15.14 11.26
N THR A 18 11.16 15.74 10.88
CA THR A 18 10.22 16.36 11.81
C THR A 18 9.04 15.41 12.01
N GLN A 19 8.79 14.98 13.24
CA GLN A 19 7.65 14.13 13.58
C GLN A 19 6.64 14.94 14.39
N ARG A 20 5.35 14.79 14.09
CA ARG A 20 4.27 15.49 14.79
C ARG A 20 3.21 14.49 15.20
N GLU A 21 2.98 14.39 16.50
CA GLU A 21 1.91 13.58 17.07
C GLU A 21 0.61 14.37 17.09
N VAL A 22 -0.48 13.73 16.68
CA VAL A 22 -1.83 14.32 16.73
C VAL A 22 -2.29 14.45 18.17
N GLU A 23 -3.08 15.49 18.46
CA GLU A 23 -3.52 15.94 19.80
C GLU A 23 -2.42 16.47 20.73
N ASN A 24 -1.14 16.19 20.45
CA ASN A 24 0.00 16.67 21.23
C ASN A 24 0.73 17.83 20.52
N ASP A 25 1.29 17.58 19.33
CA ASP A 25 2.00 18.59 18.54
C ASP A 25 1.08 19.35 17.57
N THR A 26 -0.03 18.75 17.20
CA THR A 26 -0.99 19.29 16.22
C THR A 26 -2.42 18.90 16.57
N PRO A 27 -3.41 19.79 16.45
CA PRO A 27 -4.76 19.50 16.93
C PRO A 27 -5.51 18.43 16.13
N SER A 28 -5.12 18.20 14.87
CA SER A 28 -5.71 17.15 14.01
C SER A 28 -4.82 16.84 12.80
N PHE A 29 -5.07 15.71 12.14
CA PHE A 29 -4.46 15.35 10.85
C PHE A 29 -4.70 16.43 9.80
N SER A 30 -5.95 16.87 9.60
CA SER A 30 -6.29 17.88 8.60
C SER A 30 -5.57 19.21 8.83
N SER A 31 -5.42 19.63 10.09
CA SER A 31 -4.66 20.84 10.46
C SER A 31 -3.17 20.68 10.15
N ALA A 32 -2.60 19.51 10.43
CA ALA A 32 -1.20 19.20 10.14
C ALA A 32 -0.93 19.18 8.63
N LEU A 33 -1.80 18.54 7.84
CA LEU A 33 -1.68 18.44 6.39
C LEU A 33 -1.78 19.80 5.68
N ARG A 34 -2.66 20.71 6.15
CA ARG A 34 -2.70 22.08 5.60
C ARG A 34 -1.41 22.87 5.84
N ARG A 35 -0.72 22.60 6.94
CA ARG A 35 0.51 23.31 7.33
C ARG A 35 1.75 22.72 6.70
N VAL A 36 1.77 21.40 6.43
CA VAL A 36 2.98 20.70 5.96
C VAL A 36 3.50 21.27 4.64
N LEU A 37 2.61 21.68 3.71
CA LEU A 37 3.00 22.27 2.43
C LEU A 37 3.72 23.62 2.56
N ARG A 38 3.66 24.28 3.72
CA ARG A 38 4.40 25.53 4.00
C ARG A 38 5.72 25.29 4.75
N GLN A 39 6.07 24.03 5.00
CA GLN A 39 7.27 23.63 5.73
C GLN A 39 8.42 23.19 4.83
N ASP A 40 8.29 23.42 3.51
CA ASP A 40 9.25 23.01 2.49
C ASP A 40 9.64 21.52 2.60
N PRO A 41 8.67 20.58 2.62
CA PRO A 41 8.96 19.16 2.82
C PRO A 41 9.29 18.47 1.50
N ASP A 42 10.28 17.57 1.46
CA ASP A 42 10.48 16.68 0.30
C ASP A 42 9.63 15.41 0.37
N VAL A 43 9.45 14.88 1.60
CA VAL A 43 8.78 13.60 1.87
C VAL A 43 7.79 13.78 3.01
N ILE A 44 6.56 13.31 2.80
CA ILE A 44 5.48 13.40 3.79
C ILE A 44 4.91 12.02 4.08
N MET A 45 4.81 11.68 5.36
CA MET A 45 4.08 10.51 5.83
C MET A 45 2.81 10.99 6.52
N VAL A 46 1.66 10.66 5.93
CA VAL A 46 0.32 11.14 6.32
C VAL A 46 -0.32 10.25 7.39
N GLY A 47 0.28 9.11 7.72
CA GLY A 47 -0.34 8.11 8.61
C GLY A 47 -1.46 7.37 7.89
N GLU A 48 -2.59 7.16 8.57
CA GLU A 48 -3.72 6.39 8.04
C GLU A 48 -4.68 7.25 7.18
N LEU A 49 -5.00 6.78 5.98
CA LEU A 49 -5.90 7.43 5.05
C LEU A 49 -7.37 7.04 5.32
N ARG A 50 -7.90 7.51 6.45
CA ARG A 50 -9.24 7.14 6.96
C ARG A 50 -10.40 7.75 6.18
N ASP A 51 -10.34 9.06 5.97
CA ASP A 51 -11.46 9.86 5.49
C ASP A 51 -11.14 10.58 4.17
N LEU A 52 -12.19 11.19 3.59
CA LEU A 52 -12.11 11.93 2.34
C LEU A 52 -11.07 13.05 2.42
N ASP A 53 -11.01 13.76 3.54
CA ASP A 53 -10.09 14.89 3.73
C ASP A 53 -8.63 14.45 3.69
N SER A 54 -8.29 13.37 4.39
CA SER A 54 -6.93 12.82 4.47
C SER A 54 -6.49 12.27 3.12
N ILE A 55 -7.37 11.55 2.41
CA ILE A 55 -7.09 11.02 1.07
C ILE A 55 -6.92 12.17 0.07
N SER A 56 -7.80 13.17 0.09
CA SER A 56 -7.71 14.35 -0.80
C SER A 56 -6.42 15.12 -0.59
N ALA A 57 -6.03 15.32 0.67
CA ALA A 57 -4.78 15.99 1.01
C ALA A 57 -3.57 15.18 0.52
N ALA A 58 -3.53 13.87 0.75
CA ALA A 58 -2.44 13.02 0.27
C ALA A 58 -2.31 13.05 -1.26
N LEU A 59 -3.41 13.01 -2.00
CA LEU A 59 -3.41 13.14 -3.46
C LEU A 59 -2.88 14.49 -3.92
N THR A 60 -3.31 15.58 -3.27
CA THR A 60 -2.84 16.94 -3.58
C THR A 60 -1.35 17.10 -3.31
N ILE A 61 -0.87 16.55 -2.20
CA ILE A 61 0.55 16.59 -1.82
C ILE A 61 1.39 15.81 -2.85
N ALA A 62 0.94 14.63 -3.26
CA ALA A 62 1.63 13.82 -4.26
C ALA A 62 1.63 14.50 -5.65
N GLU A 63 0.53 15.13 -6.04
CA GLU A 63 0.41 15.86 -7.31
C GLU A 63 1.32 17.09 -7.38
N THR A 64 1.63 17.71 -6.24
CA THR A 64 2.56 18.85 -6.16
C THR A 64 4.04 18.44 -6.16
N GLY A 65 4.34 17.15 -6.35
CA GLY A 65 5.70 16.64 -6.55
C GLY A 65 6.38 16.10 -5.29
N HIS A 66 5.66 15.99 -4.18
CA HIS A 66 6.21 15.47 -2.92
C HIS A 66 6.02 13.95 -2.81
N LEU A 67 7.05 13.25 -2.34
CA LEU A 67 6.92 11.82 -2.07
C LEU A 67 6.01 11.61 -0.86
N THR A 68 4.85 10.99 -1.08
CA THR A 68 3.81 10.86 -0.07
C THR A 68 3.59 9.40 0.31
N PHE A 69 3.74 9.10 1.60
CA PHE A 69 3.41 7.81 2.19
C PHE A 69 2.10 7.91 2.96
N GLY A 70 1.24 6.90 2.80
CA GLY A 70 0.03 6.72 3.59
C GLY A 70 -0.26 5.24 3.78
N THR A 71 -1.04 4.91 4.80
CA THR A 71 -1.44 3.54 5.12
C THR A 71 -2.95 3.37 4.99
N LEU A 72 -3.38 2.17 4.59
CA LEU A 72 -4.78 1.73 4.60
C LEU A 72 -4.85 0.32 5.20
N HIS A 73 -6.02 -0.05 5.71
CA HIS A 73 -6.30 -1.39 6.28
C HIS A 73 -6.88 -2.36 5.24
N THR A 74 -6.47 -2.23 3.98
CA THR A 74 -6.91 -3.07 2.86
C THR A 74 -5.94 -4.22 2.63
N ASN A 75 -6.47 -5.37 2.20
CA ASN A 75 -5.69 -6.62 2.17
C ASN A 75 -4.94 -6.84 0.84
N ASP A 76 -5.33 -6.14 -0.22
CA ASP A 76 -4.73 -6.27 -1.55
C ASP A 76 -4.74 -4.92 -2.29
N ALA A 77 -4.00 -4.86 -3.40
CA ALA A 77 -3.80 -3.62 -4.15
C ALA A 77 -5.10 -3.11 -4.81
N VAL A 78 -6.00 -4.01 -5.20
CA VAL A 78 -7.28 -3.65 -5.84
C VAL A 78 -8.24 -3.05 -4.82
N GLN A 79 -8.36 -3.67 -3.64
CA GLN A 79 -9.13 -3.15 -2.51
C GLN A 79 -8.58 -1.79 -2.08
N SER A 80 -7.26 -1.62 -2.05
CA SER A 80 -6.62 -0.34 -1.71
C SER A 80 -7.04 0.78 -2.69
N LEU A 81 -6.98 0.51 -3.99
CA LEU A 81 -7.42 1.45 -5.03
C LEU A 81 -8.90 1.79 -4.90
N ASN A 82 -9.76 0.78 -4.75
CA ASN A 82 -11.21 0.99 -4.61
C ASN A 82 -11.51 1.80 -3.34
N ARG A 83 -10.88 1.48 -2.20
CA ARG A 83 -11.08 2.21 -0.94
C ARG A 83 -10.66 3.68 -1.02
N MET A 84 -9.64 4.01 -1.81
CA MET A 84 -9.24 5.39 -2.05
C MET A 84 -10.23 6.15 -2.95
N ILE A 85 -10.94 5.46 -3.85
CA ILE A 85 -11.90 6.07 -4.79
C ILE A 85 -13.30 6.16 -4.18
N ASP A 86 -13.75 5.12 -3.49
CA ASP A 86 -15.14 4.93 -3.07
C ASP A 86 -15.56 5.85 -1.92
N VAL A 87 -14.62 6.50 -1.23
CA VAL A 87 -14.95 7.56 -0.25
C VAL A 87 -15.49 8.82 -0.91
N PHE A 88 -15.20 9.02 -2.20
CA PHE A 88 -15.63 10.20 -2.92
C PHE A 88 -17.03 9.99 -3.51
N PRO A 89 -17.83 11.07 -3.60
CA PRO A 89 -19.11 11.02 -4.28
C PRO A 89 -18.98 10.52 -5.73
N PRO A 90 -19.97 9.79 -6.28
CA PRO A 90 -19.87 9.16 -7.61
C PRO A 90 -19.44 10.10 -8.74
N PHE A 91 -19.86 11.37 -8.70
CA PHE A 91 -19.50 12.36 -9.71
C PHE A 91 -18.02 12.79 -9.69
N GLN A 92 -17.30 12.56 -8.59
CA GLN A 92 -15.86 12.86 -8.45
C GLN A 92 -14.97 11.64 -8.70
N GLN A 93 -15.51 10.42 -8.62
CA GLN A 93 -14.69 9.20 -8.64
C GLN A 93 -13.83 9.06 -9.92
N GLN A 94 -14.33 9.50 -11.08
CA GLN A 94 -13.55 9.47 -12.32
C GLN A 94 -12.37 10.44 -12.30
N GLN A 95 -12.53 11.61 -11.67
CA GLN A 95 -11.45 12.57 -11.46
C GLN A 95 -10.38 11.99 -10.54
N ILE A 96 -10.80 11.41 -9.40
CA ILE A 96 -9.90 10.80 -8.41
C ILE A 96 -9.13 9.62 -9.02
N ARG A 97 -9.81 8.77 -9.79
CA ARG A 97 -9.20 7.69 -10.55
C ARG A 97 -8.12 8.19 -11.52
N THR A 98 -8.40 9.29 -12.21
CA THR A 98 -7.43 9.91 -13.12
C THR A 98 -6.22 10.46 -12.36
N GLN A 99 -6.46 11.19 -11.27
CA GLN A 99 -5.40 11.74 -10.40
C GLN A 99 -4.52 10.63 -9.81
N LEU A 100 -5.12 9.58 -9.24
CA LEU A 100 -4.43 8.38 -8.76
C LEU A 100 -3.53 7.76 -9.83
N SER A 101 -4.01 7.67 -11.07
CA SER A 101 -3.21 7.12 -12.17
C SER A 101 -1.95 7.94 -12.48
N PHE A 102 -1.91 9.22 -12.10
CA PHE A 102 -0.75 10.08 -12.30
C PHE A 102 0.19 10.08 -11.10
N VAL A 103 -0.33 10.02 -9.88
CA VAL A 103 0.48 10.21 -8.67
C VAL A 103 0.86 8.93 -7.93
N LEU A 104 0.16 7.81 -8.19
CA LEU A 104 0.48 6.54 -7.55
C LEU A 104 1.82 6.02 -8.07
N GLU A 105 2.71 5.61 -7.15
CA GLU A 105 3.98 4.95 -7.50
C GLU A 105 3.96 3.45 -7.20
N GLY A 106 3.32 3.04 -6.11
CA GLY A 106 3.16 1.64 -5.77
C GLY A 106 2.25 1.41 -4.57
N ILE A 107 1.84 0.16 -4.38
CA ILE A 107 1.06 -0.31 -3.24
C ILE A 107 1.74 -1.57 -2.70
N LEU A 108 1.95 -1.60 -1.38
CA LEU A 108 2.50 -2.74 -0.65
C LEU A 108 1.43 -3.26 0.31
N CYS A 109 0.92 -4.46 0.08
CA CYS A 109 -0.04 -5.10 0.98
C CYS A 109 0.68 -6.20 1.76
N GLN A 110 0.69 -6.05 3.09
CA GLN A 110 1.55 -6.80 3.98
C GLN A 110 0.76 -7.72 4.88
N GLN A 111 1.31 -8.90 5.14
CA GLN A 111 0.77 -9.82 6.12
C GLN A 111 1.89 -10.50 6.90
N LEU A 112 1.76 -10.56 8.22
CA LEU A 112 2.67 -11.31 9.07
C LEU A 112 2.15 -12.73 9.27
N VAL A 113 2.96 -13.70 8.84
CA VAL A 113 2.62 -15.11 8.76
C VAL A 113 3.46 -15.89 9.79
N THR A 114 2.86 -16.86 10.47
CA THR A 114 3.58 -17.64 11.50
C THR A 114 4.69 -18.47 10.86
N ARG A 115 5.90 -18.43 11.42
CA ARG A 115 7.02 -19.21 10.90
C ARG A 115 6.84 -20.70 11.20
N ALA A 116 7.31 -21.56 10.30
CA ALA A 116 7.28 -23.01 10.46
C ALA A 116 8.05 -23.51 11.70
N ASP A 117 9.06 -22.75 12.14
CA ASP A 117 9.84 -23.03 13.35
C ASP A 117 9.13 -22.61 14.66
N GLY A 118 7.95 -21.98 14.55
CA GLY A 118 7.18 -21.43 15.68
C GLY A 118 7.82 -20.21 16.35
N ARG A 119 8.94 -19.69 15.82
CA ARG A 119 9.72 -18.60 16.43
C ARG A 119 9.48 -17.29 15.69
N GLY A 120 8.37 -16.65 16.03
CA GLY A 120 8.00 -15.35 15.49
C GLY A 120 7.27 -15.45 14.16
N ARG A 121 7.39 -14.39 13.34
CA ARG A 121 6.62 -14.23 12.11
C ARG A 121 7.53 -13.85 10.95
N VAL A 122 7.05 -14.09 9.74
CA VAL A 122 7.69 -13.68 8.49
C VAL A 122 6.71 -12.85 7.66
N LEU A 123 7.23 -11.89 6.90
CA LEU A 123 6.43 -11.01 6.05
C LEU A 123 6.09 -11.69 4.72
N GLY A 124 4.79 -11.86 4.46
CA GLY A 124 4.24 -11.98 3.11
C GLY A 124 3.89 -10.60 2.57
N CYS A 125 4.24 -10.30 1.33
CA CYS A 125 3.99 -8.99 0.73
C CYS A 125 3.54 -9.13 -0.72
N GLU A 126 2.37 -8.57 -1.02
CA GLU A 126 1.97 -8.22 -2.38
C GLU A 126 2.56 -6.85 -2.74
N ILE A 127 3.03 -6.72 -3.98
CA ILE A 127 3.70 -5.54 -4.51
C ILE A 127 3.08 -5.19 -5.85
N LEU A 128 2.40 -4.05 -5.91
CA LEU A 128 1.97 -3.40 -7.14
C LEU A 128 2.86 -2.19 -7.40
N LEU A 129 3.39 -2.07 -8.63
CA LEU A 129 4.08 -0.88 -9.10
C LEU A 129 3.27 -0.20 -10.20
N ALA A 130 3.20 1.12 -10.18
CA ALA A 130 2.39 1.90 -11.11
C ALA A 130 3.05 2.05 -12.48
N THR A 131 3.13 0.95 -13.23
CA THR A 131 3.60 0.95 -14.62
C THR A 131 2.63 1.70 -15.55
N PRO A 132 3.03 2.09 -16.78
CA PRO A 132 2.11 2.69 -17.74
C PRO A 132 0.85 1.85 -17.99
N ALA A 133 0.96 0.52 -17.98
CA ALA A 133 -0.17 -0.40 -18.12
C ALA A 133 -1.10 -0.34 -16.91
N ILE A 134 -0.57 -0.39 -15.68
CA ILE A 134 -1.37 -0.26 -14.45
C ILE A 134 -2.09 1.10 -14.41
N ARG A 135 -1.39 2.18 -14.75
CA ARG A 135 -1.98 3.52 -14.79
C ARG A 135 -3.14 3.60 -15.80
N ALA A 136 -3.02 2.94 -16.94
CA ALA A 136 -4.13 2.82 -17.90
C ALA A 136 -5.30 2.01 -17.35
N LEU A 137 -5.05 0.86 -16.70
CA LEU A 137 -6.09 0.05 -16.06
C LEU A 137 -6.84 0.83 -14.98
N ILE A 138 -6.13 1.66 -14.20
CA ILE A 138 -6.74 2.54 -13.20
C ILE A 138 -7.68 3.52 -13.91
N ARG A 139 -7.23 4.30 -14.90
CA ARG A 139 -8.04 5.31 -15.61
C ARG A 139 -9.29 4.73 -16.28
N ASP A 140 -9.14 3.57 -16.92
CA ASP A 140 -10.20 2.89 -17.68
C ASP A 140 -11.20 2.14 -16.78
N ASN A 141 -11.03 2.19 -15.45
CA ASN A 141 -11.82 1.43 -14.50
C ASN A 141 -11.78 -0.10 -14.73
N LYS A 142 -10.59 -0.62 -15.08
CA LYS A 142 -10.33 -2.05 -15.31
C LYS A 142 -9.49 -2.66 -14.19
N VAL A 143 -9.72 -2.22 -12.94
CA VAL A 143 -8.95 -2.64 -11.76
C VAL A 143 -8.98 -4.14 -11.49
N HIS A 144 -10.04 -4.84 -11.95
CA HIS A 144 -10.15 -6.30 -11.88
C HIS A 144 -9.07 -7.04 -12.69
N GLN A 145 -8.38 -6.38 -13.63
CA GLN A 145 -7.28 -6.97 -14.41
C GLN A 145 -5.90 -6.79 -13.75
N ILE A 146 -5.81 -5.96 -12.71
CA ILE A 146 -4.56 -5.67 -12.01
C ILE A 146 -3.92 -6.94 -11.42
N PRO A 147 -4.65 -7.90 -10.81
CA PRO A 147 -4.03 -9.12 -10.28
C PRO A 147 -3.22 -9.89 -11.34
N SER A 148 -3.75 -10.04 -12.55
CA SER A 148 -3.03 -10.67 -13.68
C SER A 148 -1.81 -9.85 -14.13
N ALA A 149 -1.90 -8.53 -14.09
CA ALA A 149 -0.78 -7.64 -14.39
C ALA A 149 0.35 -7.74 -13.34
N ILE A 150 -0.01 -7.83 -12.06
CA ILE A 150 0.96 -8.09 -10.97
C ILE A 150 1.62 -9.45 -11.19
N GLN A 151 0.82 -10.50 -11.44
CA GLN A 151 1.30 -11.87 -11.62
C GLN A 151 2.34 -12.00 -12.75
N THR A 152 2.16 -11.24 -13.83
CA THR A 152 3.05 -11.28 -15.02
C THR A 152 4.20 -10.28 -14.96
N GLY A 153 4.14 -9.25 -14.10
CA GLY A 153 5.17 -8.23 -13.99
C GLY A 153 6.28 -8.50 -12.96
N GLY A 154 6.56 -9.77 -12.68
CA GLY A 154 7.61 -10.18 -11.74
C GLY A 154 9.00 -9.63 -12.06
N ASN A 155 9.32 -9.49 -13.35
CA ASN A 155 10.57 -8.88 -13.82
C ASN A 155 10.71 -7.39 -13.48
N LEU A 156 9.60 -6.70 -13.20
CA LEU A 156 9.58 -5.32 -12.74
C LEU A 156 9.59 -5.21 -11.21
N GLY A 157 9.59 -6.34 -10.49
CA GLY A 157 9.52 -6.40 -9.03
C GLY A 157 8.10 -6.47 -8.48
N MET A 158 7.07 -6.64 -9.33
CA MET A 158 5.71 -6.88 -8.86
C MET A 158 5.52 -8.32 -8.40
N ARG A 159 4.58 -8.54 -7.48
CA ARG A 159 4.37 -9.85 -6.88
C ARG A 159 2.99 -9.95 -6.24
N THR A 160 2.25 -11.02 -6.50
CA THR A 160 0.96 -11.27 -5.82
C THR A 160 1.18 -11.83 -4.41
N MET A 161 0.19 -11.69 -3.52
CA MET A 161 0.27 -12.32 -2.18
C MET A 161 0.48 -13.84 -2.27
N ASN A 162 -0.24 -14.52 -3.18
CA ASN A 162 -0.08 -15.96 -3.40
C ASN A 162 1.35 -16.33 -3.85
N GLN A 163 1.97 -15.55 -4.74
CA GLN A 163 3.39 -15.73 -5.10
C GLN A 163 4.31 -15.48 -3.88
N SER A 164 3.96 -14.54 -3.00
CA SER A 164 4.64 -14.32 -1.71
C SER A 164 4.62 -15.55 -0.83
N LEU A 165 3.44 -16.06 -0.54
CA LEU A 165 3.24 -17.23 0.32
C LEU A 165 3.88 -18.48 -0.28
N TYR A 166 3.78 -18.69 -1.59
CA TYR A 166 4.41 -19.82 -2.26
C TYR A 166 5.93 -19.86 -2.06
N GLU A 167 6.64 -18.74 -2.22
CA GLU A 167 8.10 -18.77 -2.01
C GLU A 167 8.50 -18.83 -0.54
N LEU A 168 7.72 -18.25 0.39
CA LEU A 168 7.93 -18.48 1.82
C LEU A 168 7.81 -19.96 2.17
N TYR A 169 6.84 -20.67 1.59
CA TYR A 169 6.72 -22.12 1.73
C TYR A 169 7.91 -22.85 1.09
N ARG A 170 8.26 -22.52 -0.16
CA ARG A 170 9.36 -23.13 -0.91
C ARG A 170 10.69 -23.01 -0.18
N THR A 171 10.92 -21.87 0.49
CA THR A 171 12.10 -21.59 1.32
C THR A 171 11.99 -22.12 2.75
N ARG A 172 10.95 -22.91 3.06
CA ARG A 172 10.67 -23.56 4.35
C ARG A 172 10.49 -22.58 5.51
N GLN A 173 10.08 -21.35 5.22
CA GLN A 173 9.82 -20.34 6.25
C GLN A 173 8.43 -20.48 6.88
N ILE A 174 7.46 -21.02 6.15
CA ILE A 174 6.08 -21.26 6.62
C ILE A 174 5.62 -22.67 6.22
N THR A 175 4.61 -23.20 6.91
CA THR A 175 4.02 -24.51 6.55
C THR A 175 3.04 -24.37 5.39
N TYR A 176 2.66 -25.50 4.78
CA TYR A 176 1.67 -25.52 3.72
C TYR A 176 0.30 -25.02 4.24
N GLU A 177 -0.09 -25.47 5.43
CA GLU A 177 -1.35 -25.11 6.08
C GLU A 177 -1.41 -23.61 6.34
N GLU A 178 -0.31 -23.04 6.85
CA GLU A 178 -0.22 -21.60 7.07
C GLU A 178 -0.32 -20.84 5.74
N ALA A 179 0.41 -21.27 4.70
CA ALA A 179 0.34 -20.64 3.38
C ALA A 179 -1.10 -20.64 2.81
N ILE A 180 -1.81 -21.76 2.88
CA ILE A 180 -3.19 -21.87 2.39
C ILE A 180 -4.16 -21.02 3.23
N SER A 181 -4.02 -21.01 4.56
CA SER A 181 -4.90 -20.23 5.45
C SER A 181 -4.79 -18.72 5.24
N ARG A 182 -3.66 -18.26 4.72
CA ARG A 182 -3.32 -16.84 4.49
C ARG A 182 -3.48 -16.40 3.03
N ALA A 183 -3.84 -17.32 2.13
CA ALA A 183 -3.96 -17.04 0.70
C ALA A 183 -5.13 -16.10 0.39
N THR A 184 -4.94 -15.17 -0.54
CA THR A 184 -6.02 -14.34 -1.08
C THR A 184 -6.99 -15.20 -1.91
N ASP A 185 -6.44 -16.15 -2.67
CA ASP A 185 -7.19 -17.20 -3.38
C ASP A 185 -6.52 -18.56 -3.10
N SER A 186 -7.15 -19.35 -2.24
CA SER A 186 -6.59 -20.66 -1.84
C SER A 186 -6.53 -21.67 -2.99
N ASP A 187 -7.42 -21.57 -3.98
CA ASP A 187 -7.49 -22.52 -5.09
C ASP A 187 -6.49 -22.17 -6.18
N GLU A 188 -6.23 -20.88 -6.41
CA GLU A 188 -5.05 -20.44 -7.16
C GLU A 188 -3.76 -20.94 -6.49
N LEU A 189 -3.58 -20.74 -5.18
CA LEU A 189 -2.35 -21.15 -4.50
C LEU A 189 -2.12 -22.67 -4.55
N LYS A 190 -3.18 -23.49 -4.37
CA LYS A 190 -3.10 -24.95 -4.58
C LYS A 190 -2.63 -25.31 -5.99
N ARG A 191 -3.13 -24.62 -7.02
CA ARG A 191 -2.69 -24.83 -8.41
C ARG A 191 -1.22 -24.44 -8.61
N ILE A 192 -0.73 -23.39 -7.94
CA ILE A 192 0.69 -23.01 -7.97
C ILE A 192 1.55 -24.13 -7.37
N PHE A 193 1.15 -24.69 -6.22
CA PHE A 193 1.85 -25.82 -5.61
C PHE A 193 1.95 -27.03 -6.53
N GLN A 194 0.86 -27.40 -7.22
CA GLN A 194 0.82 -28.54 -8.14
C GLN A 194 1.66 -28.35 -9.42
N ARG A 195 1.84 -27.12 -9.88
CA ARG A 195 2.61 -26.81 -11.11
C ARG A 195 4.12 -26.81 -10.91
N GLN A 196 4.58 -26.70 -9.67
CA GLN A 196 5.99 -26.58 -9.32
C GLN A 196 6.50 -27.68 -8.38
N SER A 197 5.67 -28.70 -8.14
CA SER A 197 6.04 -30.00 -7.56
C SER A 197 6.51 -30.95 -8.66
#